data_AF-A0A917BDX1-F1
#
_entry.id   AF-A0A917BDX1-F1
#
_cell.length_a   1.000
_cell.length_b   1.000
_cell.length_c   1.000
_cell.angle_alpha   90.00
_cell.angle_beta   90.00
_cell.angle_gamma   90.00
#
_symmetry.space_group_name_H-M   'P 1'
#
loop_
_entity.id
_entity.type
_entity.pdbx_description
1 polymer ?
#
loop_
_entity_poly.entity_id
_entity_poly.type
_entity_poly.pdbx_seq_one_letter_code
_entity_poly.pdbx_strand_id
1 'polypeptide(L)' 'MAYSVTLQKILIFLGIGVTIGAIIGFSAVYGFDQGGVVFILSMFLSILTVFATAMYAELYHIREAVNKQNKRDGL' A
#
# COMPACT_ATOMS: atom_id res chain seq x y z
N MET A 1 24.12 5.63 2.16
CA MET A 1 23.63 4.89 3.35
C MET A 1 22.78 3.74 2.86
N ALA A 2 23.23 2.50 3.07
CA ALA A 2 22.56 1.30 2.56
C ALA A 2 21.35 0.94 3.44
N TYR A 3 20.21 1.58 3.22
CA TYR A 3 18.94 1.03 3.70
C TYR A 3 18.68 -0.28 2.95
N SER A 4 18.32 -1.34 3.68
CA SER A 4 17.84 -2.59 3.06
C SER A 4 16.72 -2.26 2.07
N VAL A 5 16.76 -2.85 0.86
CA VAL A 5 15.74 -2.65 -0.19
C VAL A 5 14.33 -2.89 0.37
N THR A 6 14.19 -3.83 1.30
CA THR A 6 12.94 -4.11 2.02
C THR A 6 12.50 -2.94 2.87
N LEU A 7 13.39 -2.36 3.67
CA LEU A 7 13.06 -1.23 4.54
C LEU A 7 12.72 0.02 3.73
N GLN A 8 13.43 0.25 2.63
CA GLN A 8 13.12 1.34 1.70
C GLN A 8 11.71 1.19 1.11
N LYS A 9 11.34 0.00 0.64
CA LYS A 9 9.98 -0.28 0.14
C LYS A 9 8.92 -0.03 1.20
N ILE A 10 9.14 -0.51 2.43
CA ILE A 10 8.21 -0.32 3.56
C ILE A 10 7.99 1.18 3.80
N LEU A 11 9.06 1.97 3.86
CA LEU A 11 8.97 3.41 4.10
C LEU A 11 8.26 4.14 2.95
N ILE A 12 8.48 3.72 1.71
CA ILE A 12 7.77 4.28 0.55
C ILE A 12 6.27 3.99 0.64
N PHE A 13 5.88 2.73 0.87
CA PHE A 13 4.46 2.36 0.98
C PHE A 13 3.78 3.01 2.19
N LEU A 14 4.48 3.11 3.31
CA LEU A 14 4.01 3.82 4.48
C LEU A 14 3.79 5.31 4.16
N GLY A 15 4.74 5.96 3.50
CA GLY A 15 4.62 7.37 3.09
C GLY A 15 3.45 7.62 2.15
N ILE A 16 3.23 6.73 1.18
CA ILE A 16 2.07 6.80 0.27
C ILE A 16 0.76 6.66 1.06
N GLY A 17 0.66 5.65 1.93
CA GLY A 17 -0.53 5.43 2.77
C GLY A 17 -0.82 6.61 3.71
N VAL A 18 0.22 7.17 4.34
CA VAL A 18 0.09 8.39 5.16
C VAL A 18 -0.39 9.57 4.34
N THR A 19 0.15 9.77 3.14
CA THR A 19 -0.21 10.91 2.28
C THR A 19 -1.66 10.83 1.83
N ILE A 20 -2.08 9.66 1.33
CA ILE A 20 -3.47 9.45 0.87
C ILE A 20 -4.43 9.53 2.05
N GLY A 21 -4.10 8.87 3.17
CA GLY A 21 -4.88 8.92 4.40
C GLY A 21 -5.07 10.34 4.92
N ALA A 22 -4.02 11.16 4.90
CA ALA A 22 -4.08 12.55 5.33
C ALA A 22 -4.96 13.40 4.39
N ILE A 23 -4.85 13.21 3.08
CA ILE A 23 -5.71 13.91 2.10
C ILE A 23 -7.19 13.59 2.37
N ILE A 24 -7.52 12.30 2.53
CA ILE A 24 -8.90 11.86 2.82
C ILE A 24 -9.35 12.39 4.18
N GLY A 25 -8.53 12.25 5.21
CA GLY A 25 -8.85 12.68 6.57
C GLY A 25 -9.07 14.18 6.68
N PHE A 26 -8.20 14.99 6.09
CA PHE A 26 -8.38 16.45 6.06
C PHE A 26 -9.61 16.85 5.26
N SER A 27 -9.87 16.19 4.13
CA SER A 27 -11.07 16.43 3.35
C SER A 27 -12.34 16.10 4.15
N ALA A 28 -12.33 15.02 4.93
CA ALA A 28 -13.45 14.63 5.78
C ALA A 28 -13.70 15.63 6.91
N VAL A 29 -12.63 16.04 7.62
CA VAL A 29 -12.75 16.96 8.77
C VAL A 29 -13.10 18.38 8.30
N TYR A 30 -12.36 18.93 7.34
CA TYR A 30 -12.53 20.32 6.92
C TYR A 30 -13.58 20.52 5.82
N GLY A 31 -13.82 19.51 4.98
CA GLY A 31 -14.76 19.60 3.87
C GLY A 31 -16.17 19.10 4.20
N PHE A 32 -16.32 18.22 5.19
CA PHE A 32 -17.59 17.59 5.54
C PHE A 32 -17.93 17.67 7.04
N ASP A 33 -17.20 18.48 7.81
CA ASP A 33 -17.40 18.69 9.26
C ASP A 33 -17.44 17.38 10.07
N GLN A 34 -16.69 16.36 9.63
CA GLN A 34 -16.59 15.11 10.37
C GLN A 34 -15.62 15.23 11.55
N GLY A 35 -15.88 14.50 12.63
CA GLY A 35 -15.02 14.50 13.80
C GLY A 35 -13.61 13.97 13.52
N GLY A 36 -12.63 14.41 14.32
CA GLY A 36 -11.21 14.04 14.16
C GLY A 36 -10.90 12.54 14.23
N VAL A 37 -11.82 11.73 14.76
CA VAL A 37 -11.70 10.25 14.73
C VAL A 37 -11.66 9.74 13.28
N VAL A 38 -12.40 10.37 12.37
CA VAL A 38 -12.44 9.98 10.95
C VAL A 38 -11.09 10.21 10.28
N PHE A 39 -10.35 11.25 10.70
CA PHE A 39 -8.97 11.46 10.25
C PHE A 39 -8.08 10.27 10.63
N ILE A 40 -8.17 9.81 11.87
CA ILE A 40 -7.36 8.68 12.35
C ILE A 40 -7.74 7.40 11.60
N LEU A 41 -9.04 7.14 11.41
CA LEU A 41 -9.51 5.96 10.70
C LEU A 41 -9.07 5.96 9.23
N SER A 42 -9.18 7.09 8.53
CA SER A 42 -8.75 7.23 7.14
C SER A 42 -7.24 7.03 6.98
N MET A 43 -6.44 7.50 7.93
CA MET A 43 -5.00 7.23 8.00
C MET A 43 -4.69 5.73 8.07
N PHE A 44 -5.27 5.01 9.04
CA PHE A 44 -5.03 3.57 9.18
C PHE A 44 -5.56 2.77 7.98
N LEU A 45 -6.76 3.07 7.51
CA LEU A 45 -7.36 2.39 6.36
C LEU A 45 -6.53 2.58 5.09
N SER A 46 -6.00 3.79 4.87
CA SER A 46 -5.17 4.04 3.70
C SER A 46 -3.84 3.28 3.77
N ILE A 47 -3.16 3.28 4.92
CA ILE A 47 -1.93 2.49 5.11
C ILE A 47 -2.21 1.01 4.85
N LEU A 48 -3.24 0.44 5.47
CA LEU A 48 -3.59 -0.97 5.29
C LEU A 48 -3.89 -1.31 3.83
N THR A 49 -4.62 -0.43 3.13
CA THR A 49 -4.98 -0.62 1.72
C THR A 49 -3.75 -0.60 0.83
N VAL A 50 -2.84 0.37 1.03
CA VAL A 50 -1.59 0.45 0.24
C VAL A 50 -0.73 -0.80 0.45
N PHE A 51 -0.58 -1.27 1.68
CA PHE A 51 0.17 -2.51 1.95
C PHE A 51 -0.54 -3.74 1.36
N ALA A 52 -1.87 -3.83 1.45
CA ALA A 52 -2.63 -4.92 0.83
C ALA A 52 -2.46 -4.94 -0.70
N THR A 53 -2.53 -3.77 -1.35
CA THR A 53 -2.30 -3.63 -2.79
C THR A 53 -0.86 -4.00 -3.17
N ALA A 54 0.13 -3.57 -2.38
CA ALA A 54 1.53 -3.91 -2.61
C ALA A 54 1.77 -5.42 -2.51
N MET A 55 1.22 -6.08 -1.48
CA MET A 55 1.27 -7.54 -1.35
C MET A 55 0.58 -8.24 -2.52
N TYR A 56 -0.58 -7.76 -2.95
CA TYR A 56 -1.29 -8.32 -4.09
C TYR A 56 -0.46 -8.23 -5.39
N ALA A 57 0.19 -7.09 -5.63
CA ALA A 57 1.06 -6.89 -6.78
C ALA A 57 2.28 -7.84 -6.75
N GLU A 58 2.92 -8.01 -5.59
CA GLU A 58 4.03 -8.95 -5.45
C GLU A 58 3.57 -10.41 -5.69
N LEU A 59 2.41 -10.81 -5.16
CA LEU A 59 1.83 -12.13 -5.42
C LEU A 59 1.51 -12.36 -6.90
N TYR A 60 1.02 -11.33 -7.60
CA TYR A 60 0.78 -11.41 -9.05
C TYR A 60 2.06 -11.68 -9.83
N HIS A 61 3.14 -10.96 -9.52
CA HIS A 61 4.44 -11.19 -10.17
C HIS A 61 5.01 -12.58 -9.89
N ILE A 62 4.84 -13.10 -8.68
CA ILE A 62 5.24 -14.47 -8.34
C ILE A 62 4.44 -15.47 -9.18
N ARG A 63 3.12 -15.31 -9.27
CA ARG A 63 2.27 -16.18 -10.10
C ARG A 63 2.69 -16.15 -11.57
N GLU A 64 2.98 -14.97 -12.11
CA GLU A 64 3.41 -14.83 -13.49
C GLU A 64 4.78 -15.51 -13.74
N ALA A 65 5.72 -15.35 -12.81
CA ALA A 65 7.03 -16.00 -12.88
C ALA A 65 6.92 -17.53 -12.85
N VAL A 66 6.08 -18.08 -11.97
CA VAL A 66 5.81 -19.53 -11.90
C VAL A 66 5.18 -20.02 -13.20
N ASN A 67 4.20 -19.29 -13.75
CA ASN A 67 3.52 -19.70 -14.97
C ASN A 67 4.46 -19.65 -16.20
N LYS A 68 5.40 -18.69 -16.22
CA LYS A 68 6.49 -18.63 -17.21
C LYS A 68 7.46 -19.79 -17.07
N GLN A 69 7.79 -20.22 -15.85
CA GLN A 69 8.62 -21.40 -15.60
C GLN A 69 7.93 -22.68 -16.09
N ASN A 70 6.66 -22.91 -15.69
CA ASN A 70 5.90 -24.09 -16.12
C ASN A 70 5.81 -24.20 -17.65
N LYS A 71 5.55 -23.08 -18.35
CA LYS A 71 5.56 -23.04 -19.82
C LYS A 71 6.93 -23.34 -20.43
N ARG A 72 8.02 -22.93 -19.76
CA ARG A 72 9.39 -23.19 -20.24
C ARG A 72 9.79 -24.64 -20.03
N ASP A 73 9.28 -25.27 -18.97
CA ASP A 73 9.55 -26.66 -18.61
C ASP A 73 8.60 -27.65 -19.32
N GLY A 74 7.69 -27.16 -20.18
CA GLY A 74 6.88 -27.98 -21.09
C GLY A 74 5.75 -28.78 -20.42
N LEU A 75 5.34 -28.38 -19.22
CA LEU A 75 4.16 -28.91 -18.51
C LEU A 75 2.87 -28.22 -18.95
#